data_AF-A0A1R3WVN7-F1
#
_entry.id   AF-A0A1R3WVN7-F1
#
_cell.length_a   1.000
_cell.length_b   1.000
_cell.length_c   1.000
_cell.angle_alpha   90.00
_cell.angle_beta   90.00
_cell.angle_gamma   90.00
#
_symmetry.space_group_name_H-M   'P 1'
#
loop_
_entity.id
_entity.type
_entity.pdbx_description
1 polymer ?
#
loop_
_entity_poly.entity_id
_entity_poly.type
_entity_poly.pdbx_seq_one_letter_code
_entity_poly.pdbx_strand_id
1 'polypeptide(L)'
;MATSKPSQSDTQSSPLASLGRMIAISSGKGGVGKSTVTANLAVMLARQGLKVGLVDADLYGPSIPGMLGLPGNQPPEMTPDHKVIPAEAHGVKVISMGMLTADDRPAIMRGPMVAKYLQMFVTQVNWGELDMLLLDLPPGTGDIQLTLAQAFPLAGAVVVSTPQDVSLKIARRGLRMMEQVKVPILGIIENMSGFTCPGCGEVTHIFHHGGGRKIAENLGVPFLGAIPLDPAIVDSGDSGRPVIEIAPNSPAAEAYRSIAEMLSGGVENAGGIAIPFDWDIASGKGKPDPATHGAAERPMALDYDPTGLTIHWSDGQSQTIDPRELRLACHCAACRDELSGKRLVDPKLVPLDVAPTRIWSVGNYAIGVAFSDRHNSSIYTWPALRELDSVEAEDV
;
A
#
# COMPACT_ATOMS: atom_id res chain seq x y z
N MET A 1 11.46 -52.07 -16.06
CA MET A 1 12.32 -50.88 -16.12
C MET A 1 11.42 -49.69 -16.41
N ALA A 2 11.02 -48.97 -15.37
CA ALA A 2 10.18 -47.78 -15.48
C ALA A 2 11.08 -46.55 -15.35
N THR A 3 11.17 -45.76 -16.41
CA THR A 3 11.89 -44.47 -16.41
C THR A 3 10.96 -43.37 -15.90
N SER A 4 11.25 -42.87 -14.70
CA SER A 4 10.62 -41.68 -14.13
C SER A 4 11.07 -40.42 -14.88
N LYS A 5 10.10 -39.59 -15.29
CA LYS A 5 10.36 -38.21 -15.73
C LYS A 5 10.53 -37.31 -14.49
N PRO A 6 11.40 -36.29 -14.55
CA PRO A 6 11.60 -35.37 -13.43
C PRO A 6 10.38 -34.45 -13.28
N SER A 7 9.86 -34.33 -12.06
CA SER A 7 8.82 -33.37 -11.71
C SER A 7 9.42 -31.96 -11.70
N GLN A 8 8.98 -31.11 -12.63
CA GLN A 8 9.18 -29.67 -12.55
C GLN A 8 8.39 -29.15 -11.34
N SER A 9 9.10 -28.71 -10.31
CA SER A 9 8.53 -28.01 -9.16
C SER A 9 8.29 -26.56 -9.55
N ASP A 10 7.02 -26.19 -9.76
CA ASP A 10 6.60 -24.80 -9.92
C ASP A 10 7.01 -23.98 -8.68
N THR A 11 7.96 -23.08 -8.88
CA THR A 11 8.32 -21.99 -7.97
C THR A 11 7.18 -20.99 -7.90
N GLN A 12 6.24 -21.18 -6.98
CA GLN A 12 5.24 -20.15 -6.64
C GLN A 12 5.90 -19.08 -5.75
N SER A 13 6.34 -17.98 -6.37
CA SER A 13 6.51 -16.70 -5.68
C SER A 13 5.16 -16.25 -5.10
N SER A 14 5.16 -15.64 -3.91
CA SER A 14 3.92 -15.10 -3.30
C SER A 14 3.17 -14.21 -4.31
N PRO A 15 1.84 -14.36 -4.50
CA PRO A 15 1.04 -13.58 -5.45
C PRO A 15 1.18 -12.06 -5.27
N LEU A 16 1.57 -11.61 -4.08
CA LEU A 16 1.77 -10.19 -3.78
C LEU A 16 3.14 -9.66 -4.24
N ALA A 17 4.13 -10.53 -4.39
CA ALA A 17 5.49 -10.12 -4.79
C ALA A 17 5.54 -9.61 -6.22
N SER A 18 4.62 -10.04 -7.10
CA SER A 18 4.54 -9.57 -8.48
C SER A 18 3.78 -8.27 -8.66
N LEU A 19 3.23 -7.68 -7.59
CA LEU A 19 2.37 -6.48 -7.64
C LEU A 19 3.13 -5.16 -7.44
N GLY A 20 4.45 -5.20 -7.30
CA GLY A 20 5.29 -4.02 -7.10
C GLY A 20 4.84 -3.19 -5.88
N ARG A 21 4.86 -1.85 -6.01
CA ARG A 21 4.44 -0.94 -4.94
C ARG A 21 2.92 -0.79 -4.91
N MET A 22 2.28 -1.25 -3.84
CA MET A 22 0.85 -1.01 -3.61
C MET A 22 0.64 0.37 -2.95
N ILE A 23 0.00 1.30 -3.66
CA ILE A 23 -0.27 2.65 -3.17
C ILE A 23 -1.76 2.86 -3.00
N ALA A 24 -2.18 3.22 -1.79
CA ALA A 24 -3.55 3.62 -1.52
C ALA A 24 -3.80 5.08 -1.88
N ILE A 25 -4.88 5.35 -2.61
CA ILE A 25 -5.37 6.72 -2.84
C ILE A 25 -6.60 6.94 -1.97
N SER A 26 -6.51 7.87 -1.01
CA SER A 26 -7.56 8.12 -0.01
C SER A 26 -8.05 9.57 -0.05
N SER A 27 -9.24 9.81 0.49
CA SER A 27 -9.78 11.16 0.72
C SER A 27 -10.59 11.25 2.02
N GLY A 28 -10.50 12.39 2.69
CA GLY A 28 -11.24 12.64 3.94
C GLY A 28 -12.75 12.80 3.76
N LYS A 29 -13.23 13.08 2.54
CA LYS A 29 -14.65 13.22 2.18
C LYS A 29 -14.91 12.77 0.73
N GLY A 30 -16.19 12.57 0.41
CA GLY A 30 -16.64 12.37 -0.98
C GLY A 30 -16.61 13.66 -1.80
N GLY A 31 -16.54 13.53 -3.13
CA GLY A 31 -16.63 14.67 -4.06
C GLY A 31 -15.35 15.48 -4.25
N VAL A 32 -14.20 15.04 -3.71
CA VAL A 32 -12.91 15.73 -3.92
C VAL A 32 -12.24 15.40 -5.26
N GLY A 33 -12.84 14.54 -6.08
CA GLY A 33 -12.26 14.07 -7.34
C GLY A 33 -11.17 13.00 -7.19
N LYS A 34 -11.16 12.25 -6.08
CA LYS A 34 -10.20 11.17 -5.80
C LYS A 34 -10.05 10.19 -6.97
N SER A 35 -11.15 9.60 -7.44
CA SER A 35 -11.13 8.63 -8.55
C SER A 35 -10.63 9.24 -9.86
N THR A 36 -10.98 10.51 -10.13
CA THR A 36 -10.45 11.26 -11.28
C THR A 36 -8.94 11.43 -11.19
N VAL A 37 -8.42 11.77 -10.01
CA VAL A 37 -6.98 11.86 -9.76
C VAL A 37 -6.33 10.50 -9.93
N THR A 38 -6.91 9.44 -9.35
CA THR A 38 -6.38 8.07 -9.44
C THR A 38 -6.28 7.59 -10.89
N ALA A 39 -7.34 7.75 -11.69
CA ALA A 39 -7.38 7.31 -13.08
C ALA A 39 -6.34 8.02 -13.94
N ASN A 40 -6.27 9.35 -13.85
CA ASN A 40 -5.29 10.13 -14.62
C ASN A 40 -3.86 9.82 -14.15
N LEU A 41 -3.63 9.73 -12.84
CA LEU A 41 -2.31 9.37 -12.32
C LEU A 41 -1.83 8.00 -12.80
N ALA A 42 -2.71 6.98 -12.81
CA ALA A 42 -2.40 5.65 -13.32
C ALA A 42 -1.92 5.70 -14.78
N VAL A 43 -2.63 6.46 -15.61
CA VAL A 43 -2.35 6.62 -17.03
C VAL A 43 -1.03 7.38 -17.24
N MET A 44 -0.75 8.42 -16.43
CA MET A 44 0.53 9.13 -16.50
C MET A 44 1.71 8.20 -16.17
N LEU A 45 1.59 7.41 -15.10
CA LEU A 45 2.62 6.45 -14.69
C LEU A 45 2.86 5.38 -15.77
N ALA A 46 1.79 4.87 -16.39
CA ALA A 46 1.91 3.94 -17.52
C ALA A 46 2.63 4.58 -18.72
N ARG A 47 2.34 5.85 -19.05
CA ARG A 47 3.04 6.58 -20.11
C ARG A 47 4.52 6.87 -19.79
N GLN A 48 4.89 6.89 -18.51
CA GLN A 48 6.28 6.95 -18.06
C GLN A 48 6.98 5.58 -18.15
N GLY A 49 6.30 4.54 -18.63
CA GLY A 49 6.86 3.22 -18.88
C GLY A 49 6.68 2.22 -17.74
N LEU A 50 5.95 2.58 -16.67
CA LEU A 50 5.67 1.66 -15.57
C LEU A 50 4.56 0.67 -15.96
N LYS A 51 4.67 -0.58 -15.50
CA LYS A 51 3.59 -1.57 -15.53
C LYS A 51 2.62 -1.26 -14.37
N VAL A 52 1.47 -0.66 -14.69
CA VAL A 52 0.51 -0.16 -13.68
C VAL A 52 -0.76 -1.00 -13.63
N GLY A 53 -1.15 -1.40 -12.42
CA GLY A 53 -2.48 -1.91 -12.11
C GLY A 53 -3.31 -0.88 -11.33
N LEU A 54 -4.63 -0.95 -11.49
CA LEU A 54 -5.59 -0.09 -10.81
C LEU A 54 -6.77 -0.93 -10.29
N VAL A 55 -6.98 -0.88 -8.98
CA VAL A 55 -8.16 -1.43 -8.31
C VAL A 55 -9.09 -0.29 -7.94
N ASP A 56 -10.30 -0.32 -8.48
CA ASP A 56 -11.41 0.52 -8.02
C ASP A 56 -12.05 -0.13 -6.79
N ALA A 57 -11.69 0.37 -5.62
CA ALA A 57 -12.19 -0.13 -4.34
C ALA A 57 -13.43 0.64 -3.85
N ASP A 58 -13.94 1.61 -4.60
CA ASP A 58 -15.18 2.32 -4.29
C ASP A 58 -16.39 1.54 -4.81
N LEU A 59 -16.76 0.50 -4.06
CA LEU A 59 -17.80 -0.46 -4.45
C LEU A 59 -19.21 0.15 -4.57
N TYR A 60 -19.46 1.34 -4.01
CA TYR A 60 -20.78 1.97 -4.00
C TYR A 60 -20.95 3.00 -5.13
N GLY A 61 -19.85 3.51 -5.67
CA GLY A 61 -19.85 4.48 -6.76
C GLY A 61 -18.66 4.27 -7.70
N PRO A 62 -18.53 3.07 -8.30
CA PRO A 62 -17.40 2.78 -9.17
C PRO A 62 -17.43 3.73 -10.36
N SER A 63 -16.35 4.48 -10.56
CA SER A 63 -16.28 5.52 -11.59
C SER A 63 -15.09 5.33 -12.53
N ILE A 64 -14.11 4.51 -12.13
CA ILE A 64 -12.91 4.24 -12.91
C ILE A 64 -13.21 3.62 -14.28
N PRO A 65 -14.12 2.63 -14.44
CA PRO A 65 -14.39 2.05 -15.75
C PRO A 65 -14.86 3.11 -16.76
N GLY A 66 -15.81 3.97 -16.35
CA GLY A 66 -16.32 5.06 -17.18
C GLY A 66 -15.22 6.06 -17.56
N MET A 67 -14.41 6.50 -16.59
CA MET A 67 -13.31 7.45 -16.82
C MET A 67 -12.23 6.92 -17.79
N LEU A 68 -12.07 5.61 -17.89
CA LEU A 68 -11.10 4.97 -18.78
C LEU A 68 -11.74 4.44 -20.08
N GLY A 69 -13.04 4.65 -20.30
CA GLY A 69 -13.75 4.19 -21.49
C GLY A 69 -13.92 2.67 -21.55
N LEU A 70 -13.83 2.00 -20.40
CA LEU A 70 -14.04 0.56 -20.26
C LEU A 70 -15.54 0.27 -20.18
N PRO A 71 -16.02 -0.82 -20.82
CA PRO A 71 -17.43 -1.19 -20.75
C PRO A 71 -17.80 -1.51 -19.29
N GLY A 72 -18.76 -0.77 -18.74
CA GLY A 72 -19.43 -1.14 -17.49
C GLY A 72 -20.27 -2.41 -17.70
N ASN A 73 -20.46 -3.20 -16.64
CA ASN A 73 -21.38 -4.34 -16.61
C ASN A 73 -21.01 -5.54 -17.52
N GLN A 74 -19.76 -5.64 -17.98
CA GLN A 74 -19.25 -6.85 -18.60
C GLN A 74 -18.38 -7.63 -17.60
N PRO A 75 -18.82 -8.82 -17.17
CA PRO A 75 -18.02 -9.62 -16.25
C PRO A 75 -16.68 -9.98 -16.91
N PRO A 76 -15.57 -9.86 -16.18
CA PRO A 76 -14.25 -10.13 -16.71
C PRO A 76 -14.11 -11.61 -17.07
N GLU A 77 -13.37 -11.87 -18.14
CA GLU A 77 -13.00 -13.24 -18.51
C GLU A 77 -12.14 -13.89 -17.42
N MET A 78 -12.14 -15.22 -17.40
CA MET A 78 -11.33 -16.00 -16.47
C MET A 78 -10.31 -16.82 -17.25
N THR A 79 -9.10 -16.86 -16.71
CA THR A 79 -8.05 -17.77 -17.14
C THR A 79 -8.42 -19.24 -16.86
N PRO A 80 -7.76 -20.22 -17.52
CA PRO A 80 -7.97 -21.64 -17.23
C PRO A 80 -7.71 -22.04 -15.77
N ASP A 81 -6.85 -21.30 -15.06
CA ASP A 81 -6.58 -21.45 -13.61
C ASP A 81 -7.55 -20.67 -12.72
N HIS A 82 -8.69 -20.23 -13.26
CA HIS A 82 -9.76 -19.51 -12.56
C HIS A 82 -9.34 -18.16 -11.95
N LYS A 83 -8.27 -17.53 -12.45
CA LYS A 83 -7.97 -16.11 -12.16
C LYS A 83 -8.74 -15.18 -13.07
N VAL A 84 -9.16 -14.05 -12.52
CA VAL A 84 -9.82 -12.96 -13.25
C VAL A 84 -8.81 -12.28 -14.18
N ILE A 85 -9.15 -12.13 -15.45
CA ILE A 85 -8.37 -11.34 -16.41
C ILE A 85 -8.77 -9.87 -16.22
N PRO A 86 -7.85 -8.97 -15.82
CA PRO A 86 -8.18 -7.57 -15.66
C PRO A 86 -8.47 -6.94 -17.04
N ALA A 87 -9.36 -5.95 -17.06
CA ALA A 87 -9.53 -5.11 -18.24
C ALA A 87 -8.26 -4.28 -18.48
N GLU A 88 -8.03 -3.84 -19.71
CA GLU A 88 -6.88 -2.99 -20.03
C GLU A 88 -7.35 -1.76 -20.81
N ALA A 89 -6.94 -0.58 -20.36
CA ALA A 89 -7.17 0.68 -21.05
C ALA A 89 -5.99 1.62 -20.82
N HIS A 90 -5.58 2.32 -21.89
CA HIS A 90 -4.54 3.36 -21.80
C HIS A 90 -3.22 2.87 -21.18
N GLY A 91 -2.88 1.59 -21.38
CA GLY A 91 -1.69 0.94 -20.82
C GLY A 91 -1.80 0.55 -19.34
N VAL A 92 -2.99 0.63 -18.74
CA VAL A 92 -3.27 0.31 -17.33
C VAL A 92 -4.17 -0.92 -17.25
N LYS A 93 -3.80 -1.88 -16.40
CA LYS A 93 -4.67 -3.01 -16.05
C LYS A 93 -5.65 -2.59 -14.96
N VAL A 94 -6.93 -2.92 -15.11
CA VAL A 94 -8.02 -2.39 -14.26
C VAL A 94 -8.94 -3.50 -13.80
N ILE A 95 -9.31 -3.45 -12.52
CA ILE A 95 -10.43 -4.21 -11.99
C ILE A 95 -11.33 -3.28 -11.16
N SER A 96 -12.64 -3.41 -11.34
CA SER A 96 -13.64 -2.63 -10.61
C SER A 96 -14.85 -3.48 -10.29
N MET A 97 -15.55 -3.14 -9.20
CA MET A 97 -16.85 -3.73 -8.90
C MET A 97 -17.87 -3.46 -10.00
N GLY A 98 -17.78 -2.30 -10.67
CA GLY A 98 -18.66 -1.95 -11.79
C GLY A 98 -18.55 -2.88 -13.00
N MET A 99 -17.54 -3.77 -13.03
CA MET A 99 -17.40 -4.82 -14.04
C MET A 99 -18.11 -6.12 -13.63
N LEU A 100 -18.24 -6.40 -12.32
CA LEU A 100 -18.78 -7.66 -11.82
C LEU A 100 -20.32 -7.70 -11.76
N THR A 101 -20.96 -6.53 -11.67
CA THR A 101 -22.42 -6.43 -11.57
C THR A 101 -23.01 -6.22 -12.96
N ALA A 102 -23.67 -7.24 -13.51
CA ALA A 102 -24.48 -7.11 -14.72
C ALA A 102 -25.82 -6.37 -14.47
N ASP A 103 -26.14 -6.10 -13.21
CA ASP A 103 -27.42 -5.53 -12.76
C ASP A 103 -27.21 -4.15 -12.14
N ASP A 104 -27.98 -3.18 -12.61
CA ASP A 104 -28.12 -1.79 -12.13
C ASP A 104 -28.74 -1.68 -10.71
N ARG A 105 -28.65 -2.77 -9.92
CA ARG A 105 -29.21 -2.87 -8.58
C ARG A 105 -28.12 -2.54 -7.57
N PRO A 106 -28.33 -1.58 -6.65
CA PRO A 106 -27.39 -1.33 -5.56
C PRO A 106 -27.26 -2.61 -4.73
N ALA A 107 -26.17 -3.35 -4.92
CA ALA A 107 -25.89 -4.49 -4.09
C ALA A 107 -25.64 -3.96 -2.67
N ILE A 108 -26.59 -4.18 -1.74
CA ILE A 108 -26.40 -3.87 -0.33
C ILE A 108 -25.35 -4.86 0.20
N MET A 109 -24.08 -4.53 -0.02
CA MET A 109 -22.97 -5.34 0.42
C MET A 109 -22.67 -5.02 1.88
N ARG A 110 -22.75 -6.04 2.73
CA ARG A 110 -22.29 -5.95 4.14
C ARG A 110 -20.76 -5.95 4.16
N GLY A 111 -20.17 -5.24 5.12
CA GLY A 111 -18.70 -5.04 5.25
C GLY A 111 -17.82 -6.28 5.01
N PRO A 112 -18.16 -7.48 5.52
CA PRO A 112 -17.36 -8.69 5.26
C PRO A 112 -17.28 -9.10 3.78
N MET A 113 -18.30 -8.81 2.97
CA MET A 113 -18.25 -9.09 1.53
C MET A 113 -17.33 -8.12 0.80
N VAL A 114 -17.31 -6.85 1.22
CA VAL A 114 -16.41 -5.82 0.68
C VAL A 114 -14.96 -6.26 0.82
N ALA A 115 -14.56 -6.65 2.03
CA ALA A 115 -13.22 -7.15 2.30
C ALA A 115 -12.85 -8.36 1.41
N LYS A 116 -13.80 -9.29 1.23
CA LYS A 116 -13.61 -10.48 0.37
C LYS A 116 -13.39 -10.11 -1.10
N TYR A 117 -14.18 -9.19 -1.65
CA TYR A 117 -14.01 -8.74 -3.04
C TYR A 117 -12.67 -8.03 -3.23
N LEU A 118 -12.25 -7.22 -2.28
CA LEU A 118 -10.97 -6.53 -2.35
C LEU A 118 -9.79 -7.51 -2.25
N GLN A 119 -9.91 -8.52 -1.39
CA GLN A 119 -8.97 -9.64 -1.38
C GLN A 119 -8.93 -10.40 -2.69
N MET A 120 -10.07 -10.65 -3.30
CA MET A 120 -10.14 -11.24 -4.62
C MET A 120 -9.46 -10.36 -5.68
N PHE A 121 -9.71 -9.05 -5.70
CA PHE A 121 -9.11 -8.11 -6.66
C PHE A 121 -7.59 -8.06 -6.58
N VAL A 122 -7.02 -8.21 -5.38
CA VAL A 122 -5.56 -8.22 -5.22
C VAL A 122 -4.98 -9.61 -5.52
N THR A 123 -5.60 -10.68 -5.02
CA THR A 123 -4.97 -12.03 -4.99
C THR A 123 -5.41 -12.97 -6.11
N GLN A 124 -6.57 -12.75 -6.72
CA GLN A 124 -7.18 -13.65 -7.71
C GLN A 124 -7.28 -13.04 -9.11
N VAL A 125 -6.76 -11.83 -9.30
CA VAL A 125 -6.63 -11.21 -10.63
C VAL A 125 -5.27 -11.55 -11.21
N ASN A 126 -5.24 -11.86 -12.50
CA ASN A 126 -4.03 -12.12 -13.26
C ASN A 126 -3.32 -10.81 -13.65
N TRP A 127 -2.74 -10.15 -12.66
CA TRP A 127 -2.00 -8.89 -12.85
C TRP A 127 -0.73 -9.06 -13.70
N GLY A 128 -0.14 -10.25 -13.71
CA GLY A 128 1.23 -10.44 -14.20
C GLY A 128 2.24 -9.73 -13.31
N GLU A 129 3.28 -9.17 -13.91
CA GLU A 129 4.25 -8.31 -13.22
C GLU A 129 3.83 -6.85 -13.30
N LEU A 130 3.77 -6.18 -12.15
CA LEU A 130 3.52 -4.75 -12.02
C LEU A 130 4.67 -4.06 -11.30
N ASP A 131 4.95 -2.82 -11.68
CA ASP A 131 5.82 -1.92 -10.92
C ASP A 131 5.01 -1.21 -9.81
N MET A 132 3.72 -1.00 -10.05
CA MET A 132 2.83 -0.29 -9.13
C MET A 132 1.38 -0.76 -9.25
N LEU A 133 0.70 -0.89 -8.12
CA LEU A 133 -0.74 -1.15 -8.01
C LEU A 133 -1.40 -0.02 -7.23
N LEU A 134 -2.24 0.77 -7.90
CA LEU A 134 -3.00 1.85 -7.27
C LEU A 134 -4.34 1.31 -6.75
N LEU A 135 -4.70 1.67 -5.51
CA LEU A 135 -5.96 1.30 -4.89
C LEU A 135 -6.82 2.55 -4.67
N ASP A 136 -7.88 2.72 -5.46
CA ASP A 136 -8.83 3.83 -5.32
C ASP A 136 -9.80 3.56 -4.17
N LEU A 137 -9.46 3.97 -2.95
CA LEU A 137 -10.21 3.63 -1.74
C LEU A 137 -11.59 4.32 -1.72
N PRO A 138 -12.63 3.76 -1.09
CA PRO A 138 -13.91 4.47 -0.92
C PRO A 138 -13.72 5.76 -0.09
N PRO A 139 -14.58 6.79 -0.21
CA PRO A 139 -14.39 8.06 0.49
C PRO A 139 -14.58 7.94 2.02
N GLY A 140 -13.94 8.84 2.77
CA GLY A 140 -14.15 8.98 4.21
C GLY A 140 -13.08 8.25 5.04
N THR A 141 -13.43 7.89 6.28
CA THR A 141 -12.52 7.24 7.25
C THR A 141 -13.19 6.05 7.93
N GLY A 142 -14.00 5.32 7.18
CA GLY A 142 -14.79 4.18 7.68
C GLY A 142 -14.01 2.87 7.70
N ASP A 143 -14.60 1.85 8.32
CA ASP A 143 -13.97 0.54 8.58
C ASP A 143 -13.45 -0.18 7.32
N ILE A 144 -14.00 0.12 6.14
CA ILE A 144 -13.58 -0.50 4.87
C ILE A 144 -12.14 -0.12 4.52
N GLN A 145 -11.77 1.16 4.67
CA GLN A 145 -10.42 1.61 4.37
C GLN A 145 -9.40 1.01 5.36
N LEU A 146 -9.79 0.88 6.64
CA LEU A 146 -8.97 0.23 7.66
C LEU A 146 -8.75 -1.25 7.33
N THR A 147 -9.82 -1.96 6.97
CA THR A 147 -9.77 -3.38 6.61
C THR A 147 -8.84 -3.62 5.42
N LEU A 148 -8.88 -2.73 4.41
CA LEU A 148 -7.98 -2.78 3.26
C LEU A 148 -6.52 -2.61 3.62
N ALA A 149 -6.22 -1.58 4.41
CA ALA A 149 -4.87 -1.26 4.81
C ALA A 149 -4.26 -2.31 5.75
N GLN A 150 -5.10 -3.05 6.50
CA GLN A 150 -4.67 -4.19 7.31
C GLN A 150 -4.48 -5.46 6.48
N ALA A 151 -5.24 -5.64 5.39
CA ALA A 151 -5.20 -6.84 4.58
C ALA A 151 -3.98 -6.91 3.65
N PHE A 152 -3.43 -5.76 3.23
CA PHE A 152 -2.32 -5.71 2.27
C PHE A 152 -1.15 -4.84 2.76
N PRO A 153 0.10 -5.23 2.46
CA PRO A 153 1.27 -4.44 2.79
C PRO A 153 1.40 -3.23 1.86
N LEU A 154 0.70 -2.13 2.17
CA LEU A 154 0.74 -0.90 1.39
C LEU A 154 2.10 -0.19 1.51
N ALA A 155 2.74 0.09 0.37
CA ALA A 155 3.97 0.88 0.27
C ALA A 155 3.77 2.30 0.83
N GLY A 156 2.57 2.84 0.68
CA GLY A 156 2.13 4.07 1.33
C GLY A 156 0.76 4.53 0.83
N ALA A 157 0.34 5.69 1.31
CA ALA A 157 -0.92 6.31 0.94
C ALA A 157 -0.72 7.75 0.43
N VAL A 158 -1.47 8.11 -0.62
CA VAL A 158 -1.63 9.47 -1.11
C VAL A 158 -2.99 9.98 -0.68
N VAL A 159 -3.03 11.19 -0.12
CA VAL A 159 -4.28 11.82 0.32
C VAL A 159 -4.69 12.92 -0.65
N VAL A 160 -5.87 12.75 -1.24
CA VAL A 160 -6.50 13.75 -2.12
C VAL A 160 -7.43 14.64 -1.30
N SER A 161 -7.26 15.95 -1.45
CA SER A 161 -8.02 17.00 -0.77
C SER A 161 -8.38 18.12 -1.74
N THR A 162 -9.35 18.97 -1.40
CA THR A 162 -9.56 20.26 -2.09
C THR A 162 -9.06 21.43 -1.22
N PRO A 163 -8.86 22.65 -1.77
CA PRO A 163 -8.47 23.80 -0.97
C PRO A 163 -9.46 24.17 0.15
N GLN A 164 -10.74 23.78 -0.01
CA GLN A 164 -11.79 24.03 0.99
C GLN A 164 -11.77 23.01 2.14
N ASP A 165 -11.18 21.84 1.93
CA ASP A 165 -11.11 20.74 2.92
C ASP A 165 -10.02 20.91 3.98
N VAL A 166 -9.31 22.03 3.89
CA VAL A 166 -8.06 22.28 4.56
C VAL A 166 -8.28 22.80 5.98
N SER A 167 -9.26 22.23 6.69
CA SER A 167 -9.20 22.30 8.14
C SER A 167 -8.25 21.21 8.63
N LEU A 168 -7.34 21.56 9.56
CA LEU A 168 -6.49 20.58 10.24
C LEU A 168 -7.29 19.39 10.79
N LYS A 169 -8.56 19.60 11.17
CA LYS A 169 -9.46 18.56 11.68
C LYS A 169 -9.84 17.52 10.62
N ILE A 170 -10.15 17.93 9.39
CA ILE A 170 -10.58 17.03 8.30
C ILE A 170 -9.37 16.26 7.76
N ALA A 171 -8.26 16.93 7.49
CA ALA A 171 -7.04 16.26 7.03
C ALA A 171 -6.49 15.28 8.09
N ARG A 172 -6.43 15.68 9.37
CA ARG A 172 -6.05 14.75 10.45
C ARG A 172 -7.00 13.56 10.56
N ARG A 173 -8.26 13.66 10.15
CA ARG A 173 -9.17 12.51 10.20
C ARG A 173 -8.76 11.47 9.16
N GLY A 174 -8.52 11.87 7.91
CA GLY A 174 -8.06 10.97 6.86
C GLY A 174 -6.67 10.37 7.14
N LEU A 175 -5.77 11.17 7.70
CA LEU A 175 -4.40 10.77 8.01
C LEU A 175 -4.28 9.87 9.24
N ARG A 176 -5.06 10.14 10.31
CA ARG A 176 -5.06 9.32 11.54
C ARG A 176 -5.36 7.84 11.27
N MET A 177 -6.21 7.56 10.30
CA MET A 177 -6.52 6.18 9.95
C MET A 177 -5.30 5.48 9.38
N MET A 178 -4.56 6.12 8.46
CA MET A 178 -3.31 5.55 7.90
C MET A 178 -2.22 5.42 8.97
N GLU A 179 -2.13 6.37 9.90
CA GLU A 179 -1.24 6.27 11.07
C GLU A 179 -1.59 5.05 11.95
N GLN A 180 -2.88 4.77 12.19
CA GLN A 180 -3.33 3.62 12.99
C GLN A 180 -2.90 2.28 12.40
N VAL A 181 -2.86 2.17 11.07
CA VAL A 181 -2.39 0.98 10.34
C VAL A 181 -0.93 1.06 9.93
N LYS A 182 -0.21 2.12 10.38
CA LYS A 182 1.21 2.34 10.12
C LYS A 182 1.57 2.35 8.62
N VAL A 183 0.67 2.88 7.80
CA VAL A 183 0.90 3.08 6.37
C VAL A 183 1.56 4.45 6.16
N PRO A 184 2.76 4.51 5.54
CA PRO A 184 3.45 5.78 5.30
C PRO A 184 2.61 6.71 4.41
N ILE A 185 2.55 7.99 4.76
CA ILE A 185 1.91 9.00 3.91
C ILE A 185 2.94 9.48 2.89
N LEU A 186 2.73 9.08 1.64
CA LEU A 186 3.57 9.46 0.49
C LEU A 186 3.41 10.94 0.15
N GLY A 187 2.24 11.51 0.44
CA GLY A 187 2.01 12.94 0.41
C GLY A 187 0.57 13.34 0.15
N ILE A 188 0.37 14.65 0.02
CA ILE A 188 -0.94 15.27 -0.19
C ILE A 188 -1.02 15.86 -1.59
N ILE A 189 -2.12 15.57 -2.29
CA ILE A 189 -2.51 16.21 -3.54
C ILE A 189 -3.68 17.15 -3.26
N GLU A 190 -3.55 18.42 -3.65
CA GLU A 190 -4.63 19.40 -3.62
C GLU A 190 -5.31 19.46 -4.99
N ASN A 191 -6.45 18.78 -5.15
CA ASN A 191 -7.26 18.82 -6.35
C ASN A 191 -8.18 20.05 -6.39
N MET A 192 -8.63 20.45 -7.58
CA MET A 192 -9.50 21.61 -7.79
C MET A 192 -8.88 22.94 -7.30
N SER A 193 -7.55 23.07 -7.42
CA SER A 193 -6.80 24.23 -6.95
C SER A 193 -6.63 25.28 -8.05
N GLY A 194 -7.55 26.25 -8.06
CA GLY A 194 -7.64 27.23 -9.14
C GLY A 194 -8.37 26.70 -10.37
N PHE A 195 -8.41 27.50 -11.43
CA PHE A 195 -9.15 27.24 -12.67
C PHE A 195 -8.32 27.61 -13.89
N THR A 196 -8.14 26.66 -14.80
CA THR A 196 -7.45 26.86 -16.07
C THR A 196 -8.37 27.60 -17.05
N CYS A 197 -7.96 28.78 -17.48
CA CYS A 197 -8.65 29.54 -18.51
C CYS A 197 -8.56 28.82 -19.87
N PRO A 198 -9.69 28.47 -20.52
CA PRO A 198 -9.67 27.79 -21.81
C PRO A 198 -9.07 28.62 -22.96
N GLY A 199 -9.10 29.94 -22.84
CA GLY A 199 -8.64 30.85 -23.89
C GLY A 199 -7.14 31.12 -23.85
N CYS A 200 -6.56 31.28 -22.66
CA CYS A 200 -5.14 31.66 -22.51
C CYS A 200 -4.28 30.64 -21.74
N GLY A 201 -4.89 29.60 -21.14
CA GLY A 201 -4.18 28.59 -20.35
C GLY A 201 -3.71 29.07 -18.96
N GLU A 202 -3.97 30.33 -18.59
CA GLU A 202 -3.63 30.87 -17.26
C GLU A 202 -4.49 30.23 -16.16
N VAL A 203 -3.87 29.94 -15.01
CA VAL A 203 -4.56 29.37 -13.85
C VAL A 203 -4.96 30.48 -12.88
N THR A 204 -6.26 30.71 -12.74
CA THR A 204 -6.84 31.72 -11.84
C THR A 204 -7.35 31.08 -10.56
N HIS A 205 -6.97 31.60 -9.40
CA HIS A 205 -7.47 31.09 -8.12
C HIS A 205 -8.85 31.68 -7.78
N ILE A 206 -9.91 30.91 -8.05
CA ILE A 206 -11.30 31.26 -7.72
C ILE A 206 -11.57 31.20 -6.20
N PHE A 207 -10.86 30.29 -5.50
CA PHE A 207 -10.95 30.09 -4.06
C PHE A 207 -9.61 30.34 -3.37
N HIS A 208 -9.60 30.24 -2.04
CA HIS A 208 -8.36 30.18 -1.26
C HIS A 208 -7.43 29.09 -1.80
N HIS A 209 -6.12 29.35 -1.84
CA HIS A 209 -5.11 28.44 -2.38
C HIS A 209 -4.07 28.05 -1.33
N GLY A 210 -3.32 26.98 -1.60
CA GLY A 210 -2.17 26.56 -0.80
C GLY A 210 -2.56 25.96 0.54
N GLY A 211 -3.80 25.51 0.68
CA GLY A 211 -4.25 24.91 1.92
C GLY A 211 -3.62 23.53 2.12
N GLY A 212 -3.69 22.65 1.12
CA GLY A 212 -3.08 21.33 1.13
C GLY A 212 -1.59 21.39 1.45
N ARG A 213 -0.88 22.39 0.90
CA ARG A 213 0.54 22.65 1.22
C ARG A 213 0.75 22.99 2.69
N LYS A 214 -0.02 23.93 3.25
CA LYS A 214 0.06 24.27 4.67
C LYS A 214 -0.22 23.08 5.57
N ILE A 215 -1.14 22.19 5.18
CA ILE A 215 -1.41 20.97 5.95
C ILE A 215 -0.26 19.98 5.85
N ALA A 216 0.29 19.79 4.65
CA ALA A 216 1.45 18.93 4.45
C ALA A 216 2.62 19.37 5.35
N GLU A 217 2.92 20.67 5.38
CA GLU A 217 3.91 21.27 6.28
C GLU A 217 3.58 21.04 7.76
N ASN A 218 2.36 21.32 8.19
CA ASN A 218 1.94 21.16 9.59
C ASN A 218 1.97 19.70 10.08
N LEU A 219 1.89 18.74 9.16
CA LEU A 219 1.87 17.31 9.47
C LEU A 219 3.20 16.63 9.16
N GLY A 220 4.19 17.38 8.64
CA GLY A 220 5.50 16.83 8.28
C GLY A 220 5.44 15.81 7.15
N VAL A 221 4.45 15.91 6.25
CA VAL A 221 4.30 15.01 5.09
C VAL A 221 4.57 15.75 3.77
N PRO A 222 4.97 15.06 2.70
CA PRO A 222 5.22 15.71 1.41
C PRO A 222 3.96 16.34 0.80
N PHE A 223 4.14 17.47 0.12
CA PHE A 223 3.12 18.04 -0.77
C PHE A 223 3.45 17.64 -2.21
N LEU A 224 2.64 16.77 -2.79
CA LEU A 224 2.88 16.23 -4.14
C LEU A 224 2.45 17.20 -5.23
N GLY A 225 1.54 18.13 -4.97
CA GLY A 225 1.16 19.11 -5.96
C GLY A 225 -0.29 19.55 -5.89
N ALA A 226 -0.59 20.52 -6.75
CA ALA A 226 -1.91 21.09 -6.91
C ALA A 226 -2.40 20.86 -8.33
N ILE A 227 -3.61 20.34 -8.49
CA ILE A 227 -4.24 20.10 -9.79
C ILE A 227 -5.36 21.14 -9.98
N PRO A 228 -5.30 21.99 -11.01
CA PRO A 228 -6.33 22.99 -11.25
C PRO A 228 -7.63 22.36 -11.78
N LEU A 229 -8.74 23.07 -11.60
CA LEU A 229 -9.95 22.80 -12.36
C LEU A 229 -9.68 23.11 -13.83
N ASP A 230 -9.70 22.09 -14.67
CA ASP A 230 -9.49 22.21 -16.10
C ASP A 230 -10.71 21.64 -16.82
N PRO A 231 -11.40 22.40 -17.68
CA PRO A 231 -12.55 21.90 -18.43
C PRO A 231 -12.23 20.62 -19.22
N ALA A 232 -10.99 20.45 -19.67
CA ALA A 232 -10.56 19.24 -20.34
C ALA A 232 -10.65 17.99 -19.43
N ILE A 233 -10.57 18.14 -18.10
CA ILE A 233 -10.80 17.03 -17.15
C ILE A 233 -12.27 16.63 -17.14
N VAL A 234 -13.19 17.60 -17.19
CA VAL A 234 -14.63 17.30 -17.20
C VAL A 234 -14.99 16.56 -18.49
N ASP A 235 -14.56 17.10 -19.63
CA ASP A 235 -14.79 16.49 -20.95
C ASP A 235 -14.12 15.09 -21.06
N SER A 236 -12.98 14.89 -20.38
CA SER A 236 -12.28 13.60 -20.31
C SER A 236 -13.08 12.51 -19.60
N GLY A 237 -13.79 12.88 -18.53
CA GLY A 237 -14.57 11.94 -17.72
C GLY A 237 -15.75 11.36 -18.48
N ASP A 238 -16.45 12.20 -19.23
CA ASP A 238 -17.64 11.80 -20.00
C ASP A 238 -17.28 11.02 -21.28
N SER A 239 -16.11 11.30 -21.86
CA SER A 239 -15.63 10.65 -23.09
C SER A 239 -14.85 9.36 -22.86
N GLY A 240 -14.54 9.01 -21.60
CA GLY A 240 -13.73 7.84 -21.24
C GLY A 240 -12.27 7.91 -21.70
N ARG A 241 -11.78 9.14 -21.92
CA ARG A 241 -10.43 9.40 -22.44
C ARG A 241 -9.72 10.35 -21.49
N PRO A 242 -8.75 9.91 -20.68
CA PRO A 242 -8.07 10.73 -19.66
C PRO A 242 -7.52 12.07 -20.18
N VAL A 243 -7.47 13.10 -19.33
CA VAL A 243 -6.99 14.46 -19.72
C VAL A 243 -5.57 14.42 -20.26
N ILE A 244 -4.76 13.48 -19.77
CA ILE A 244 -3.37 13.28 -20.18
C ILE A 244 -3.28 12.85 -21.65
N GLU A 245 -4.32 12.24 -22.20
CA GLU A 245 -4.39 11.89 -23.62
C GLU A 245 -5.00 13.00 -24.48
N ILE A 246 -6.09 13.61 -24.01
CA ILE A 246 -6.82 14.62 -24.79
C ILE A 246 -6.05 15.94 -24.84
N ALA A 247 -5.45 16.35 -23.71
CA ALA A 247 -4.79 17.62 -23.52
C ALA A 247 -3.44 17.45 -22.80
N PRO A 248 -2.45 16.75 -23.40
CA PRO A 248 -1.18 16.38 -22.75
C PRO A 248 -0.31 17.57 -22.31
N ASN A 249 -0.57 18.76 -22.87
CA ASN A 249 0.15 20.00 -22.57
C ASN A 249 -0.68 20.96 -21.69
N SER A 250 -1.84 20.54 -21.18
CA SER A 250 -2.64 21.39 -20.30
C SER A 250 -1.97 21.55 -18.93
N PRO A 251 -2.27 22.63 -18.20
CA PRO A 251 -1.78 22.80 -16.83
C PRO A 251 -2.11 21.61 -15.91
N ALA A 252 -3.28 20.97 -16.10
CA ALA A 252 -3.63 19.77 -15.36
C ALA A 252 -2.77 18.56 -15.73
N ALA A 253 -2.53 18.33 -17.03
CA ALA A 253 -1.66 17.24 -17.48
C ALA A 253 -0.21 17.42 -16.99
N GLU A 254 0.28 18.65 -16.94
CA GLU A 254 1.61 18.97 -16.38
C GLU A 254 1.65 18.71 -14.86
N ALA A 255 0.59 19.08 -14.13
CA ALA A 255 0.47 18.77 -12.71
C ALA A 255 0.48 17.25 -12.46
N TYR A 256 -0.27 16.47 -13.25
CA TYR A 256 -0.23 15.00 -13.18
C TYR A 256 1.16 14.45 -13.50
N ARG A 257 1.88 15.02 -14.48
CA ARG A 257 3.25 14.61 -14.82
C ARG A 257 4.19 14.80 -13.64
N SER A 258 4.18 16.00 -13.06
CA SER A 258 5.00 16.33 -11.89
C SER A 258 4.69 15.43 -10.68
N ILE A 259 3.40 15.18 -10.40
CA ILE A 259 2.97 14.27 -9.33
C ILE A 259 3.43 12.83 -9.61
N ALA A 260 3.28 12.36 -10.85
CA ALA A 260 3.73 11.03 -11.25
C ALA A 260 5.24 10.88 -11.17
N GLU A 261 6.03 11.91 -11.52
CA GLU A 261 7.48 11.94 -11.35
C GLU A 261 7.90 11.85 -9.88
N MET A 262 7.21 12.54 -8.97
CA MET A 262 7.47 12.40 -7.53
C MET A 262 7.13 11.00 -7.01
N LEU A 263 6.03 10.40 -7.48
CA LEU A 263 5.63 9.06 -7.04
C LEU A 263 6.48 7.94 -7.67
N SER A 264 6.88 8.10 -8.93
CA SER A 264 7.73 7.15 -9.65
C SER A 264 9.20 7.27 -9.25
N GLY A 265 9.72 8.50 -9.17
CA GLY A 265 11.12 8.86 -8.94
C GLY A 265 11.57 8.89 -7.48
N GLY A 266 10.67 8.63 -6.55
CA GLY A 266 11.01 8.50 -5.14
C GLY A 266 10.21 9.46 -4.27
N VAL A 267 9.09 8.99 -3.75
CA VAL A 267 9.12 8.85 -2.30
C VAL A 267 10.17 7.80 -2.10
N GLU A 268 11.34 8.19 -1.58
CA GLU A 268 12.34 7.25 -1.10
C GLU A 268 11.54 6.09 -0.56
N ASN A 269 11.68 4.90 -1.17
CA ASN A 269 11.45 3.71 -0.39
C ASN A 269 12.15 4.07 0.90
N ALA A 270 11.42 4.18 2.01
CA ALA A 270 12.07 4.49 3.27
C ALA A 270 13.15 3.43 3.58
N GLY A 271 13.32 2.43 2.69
CA GLY A 271 14.54 1.71 2.43
C GLY A 271 14.79 0.77 3.59
N GLY A 272 15.73 -0.14 3.44
CA GLY A 272 15.68 -1.36 4.21
C GLY A 272 15.24 -2.55 3.40
N ILE A 273 15.29 -3.70 4.06
CA ILE A 273 15.03 -5.01 3.51
C ILE A 273 13.78 -5.01 2.63
N ALA A 274 13.85 -5.75 1.52
CA ALA A 274 12.73 -5.88 0.60
C ALA A 274 11.52 -6.51 1.31
N ILE A 275 10.36 -5.88 1.18
CA ILE A 275 9.07 -6.34 1.71
C ILE A 275 8.08 -6.43 0.54
N PRO A 276 7.23 -7.47 0.48
CA PRO A 276 7.09 -8.56 1.44
C PRO A 276 8.18 -9.63 1.33
N PHE A 277 8.49 -10.29 2.45
CA PHE A 277 9.35 -11.48 2.50
C PHE A 277 8.78 -12.54 3.44
N ASP A 278 9.25 -13.76 3.27
CA ASP A 278 8.81 -14.94 4.03
C ASP A 278 9.96 -15.93 4.15
N TRP A 279 10.71 -15.79 5.24
CA TRP A 279 11.98 -16.46 5.47
C TRP A 279 11.79 -17.73 6.30
N ASP A 280 12.06 -18.88 5.69
CA ASP A 280 12.21 -20.16 6.38
C ASP A 280 13.65 -20.29 6.92
N ILE A 281 13.79 -20.39 8.24
CA ILE A 281 15.10 -20.34 8.91
C ILE A 281 15.96 -21.56 8.56
N ALA A 282 15.37 -22.75 8.45
CA ALA A 282 16.11 -23.99 8.23
C ALA A 282 16.68 -24.09 6.81
N SER A 283 15.92 -23.66 5.81
CA SER A 283 16.32 -23.71 4.40
C SER A 283 16.99 -22.44 3.90
N GLY A 284 16.84 -21.32 4.63
CA GLY A 284 17.28 -19.99 4.19
C GLY A 284 16.41 -19.38 3.08
N LYS A 285 15.40 -20.11 2.59
CA LYS A 285 14.54 -19.68 1.49
C LYS A 285 13.69 -18.47 1.90
N GLY A 286 13.60 -17.48 1.02
CA GLY A 286 12.75 -16.29 1.21
C GLY A 286 13.31 -15.28 2.22
N LYS A 287 14.57 -15.44 2.63
CA LYS A 287 15.34 -14.40 3.32
C LYS A 287 15.42 -13.15 2.42
N PRO A 288 15.15 -11.94 2.95
CA PRO A 288 15.28 -10.73 2.17
C PRO A 288 16.75 -10.40 1.91
N ASP A 289 17.06 -9.89 0.72
CA ASP A 289 18.40 -9.39 0.42
C ASP A 289 18.73 -8.14 1.26
N PRO A 290 20.00 -7.95 1.64
CA PRO A 290 20.45 -6.71 2.26
C PRO A 290 20.14 -5.50 1.38
N ALA A 291 19.59 -4.46 2.00
CA ALA A 291 19.29 -3.21 1.32
C ALA A 291 20.47 -2.25 1.32
N THR A 292 20.54 -1.42 0.28
CA THR A 292 21.65 -0.48 0.04
C THR A 292 21.41 0.92 0.60
N HIS A 293 20.17 1.25 0.95
CA HIS A 293 19.75 2.56 1.46
C HIS A 293 18.45 2.40 2.28
N GLY A 294 18.30 3.19 3.34
CA GLY A 294 17.15 3.20 4.24
C GLY A 294 17.11 4.34 5.24
N ALA A 295 15.92 4.72 5.66
CA ALA A 295 15.58 5.65 6.71
C ALA A 295 16.00 5.06 8.05
N ALA A 296 16.39 5.93 8.99
CA ALA A 296 17.08 5.61 10.24
C ALA A 296 16.43 4.54 11.15
N GLU A 297 15.14 4.24 10.96
CA GLU A 297 14.39 3.28 11.77
C GLU A 297 14.08 1.96 11.07
N ARG A 298 14.65 1.73 9.89
CA ARG A 298 14.38 0.51 9.12
C ARG A 298 15.56 -0.46 9.09
N PRO A 299 15.27 -1.78 9.18
CA PRO A 299 16.30 -2.79 9.08
C PRO A 299 16.85 -2.86 7.65
N MET A 300 18.17 -2.83 7.52
CA MET A 300 18.94 -2.99 6.28
C MET A 300 19.17 -4.45 5.92
N ALA A 301 19.32 -5.32 6.92
CA ALA A 301 19.49 -6.74 6.74
C ALA A 301 19.01 -7.50 7.98
N LEU A 302 18.64 -8.76 7.80
CA LEU A 302 18.30 -9.69 8.87
C LEU A 302 19.21 -10.91 8.75
N ASP A 303 19.82 -11.32 9.85
CA ASP A 303 20.61 -12.54 9.97
C ASP A 303 20.15 -13.34 11.19
N TYR A 304 20.31 -14.65 11.16
CA TYR A 304 19.92 -15.51 12.26
C TYR A 304 20.91 -16.65 12.37
N ASP A 305 21.38 -16.87 13.58
CA ASP A 305 22.20 -18.01 13.97
C ASP A 305 21.78 -18.48 15.38
N PRO A 306 22.40 -19.52 15.96
CA PRO A 306 22.04 -19.99 17.30
C PRO A 306 22.21 -18.95 18.43
N THR A 307 22.94 -17.86 18.21
CA THR A 307 23.12 -16.78 19.19
C THR A 307 21.96 -15.77 19.16
N GLY A 308 21.23 -15.67 18.05
CA GLY A 308 20.02 -14.86 17.97
C GLY A 308 19.67 -14.33 16.60
N LEU A 309 18.65 -13.47 16.58
CA LEU A 309 18.24 -12.69 15.42
C LEU A 309 19.03 -11.38 15.39
N THR A 310 19.95 -11.26 14.43
CA THR A 310 20.68 -10.03 14.18
C THR A 310 19.93 -9.13 13.21
N ILE A 311 19.73 -7.89 13.60
CA ILE A 311 19.12 -6.83 12.80
C ILE A 311 20.16 -5.76 12.56
N HIS A 312 20.45 -5.48 11.30
CA HIS A 312 21.32 -4.39 10.89
C HIS A 312 20.45 -3.17 10.56
N TRP A 313 20.77 -2.01 11.12
CA TRP A 313 19.99 -0.78 10.96
C TRP A 313 20.68 0.18 10.00
N SER A 314 19.91 1.11 9.44
CA SER A 314 20.38 2.10 8.46
C SER A 314 21.27 3.19 9.03
N ASP A 315 21.27 3.39 10.35
CA ASP A 315 22.22 4.26 11.05
C ASP A 315 23.59 3.59 11.29
N GLY A 316 23.77 2.35 10.81
CA GLY A 316 24.99 1.56 10.96
C GLY A 316 25.06 0.76 12.25
N GLN A 317 24.04 0.84 13.12
CA GLN A 317 23.97 0.00 14.32
C GLN A 317 23.54 -1.42 13.96
N SER A 318 23.91 -2.39 14.79
CA SER A 318 23.44 -3.77 14.69
C SER A 318 23.12 -4.29 16.08
N GLN A 319 22.05 -5.05 16.18
CA GLN A 319 21.63 -5.66 17.44
C GLN A 319 21.36 -7.15 17.22
N THR A 320 21.78 -7.99 18.15
CA THR A 320 21.42 -9.41 18.18
C THR A 320 20.48 -9.64 19.35
N ILE A 321 19.27 -10.13 19.04
CA ILE A 321 18.24 -10.41 20.05
C ILE A 321 18.23 -11.92 20.31
N ASP A 322 18.34 -12.31 21.58
CA ASP A 322 18.22 -13.70 22.01
C ASP A 322 16.84 -14.29 21.61
N PRO A 323 16.79 -15.53 21.08
CA PRO A 323 15.54 -16.17 20.65
C PRO A 323 14.44 -16.22 21.72
N ARG A 324 14.81 -16.44 22.98
CA ARG A 324 13.89 -16.52 24.10
C ARG A 324 13.44 -15.13 24.54
N GLU A 325 14.33 -14.16 24.57
CA GLU A 325 13.96 -12.76 24.84
C GLU A 325 12.99 -12.24 23.78
N LEU A 326 13.28 -12.50 22.51
CA LEU A 326 12.37 -12.20 21.41
C LEU A 326 11.01 -12.87 21.64
N ARG A 327 10.97 -14.16 21.98
CA ARG A 327 9.72 -14.88 22.27
C ARG A 327 8.92 -14.28 23.43
N LEU A 328 9.60 -13.84 24.49
CA LEU A 328 8.99 -13.21 25.67
C LEU A 328 8.49 -11.78 25.39
N ALA A 329 9.08 -11.11 24.39
CA ALA A 329 8.71 -9.79 23.94
C ALA A 329 7.52 -9.78 22.95
N CYS A 330 6.85 -10.91 22.72
CA CYS A 330 5.77 -11.01 21.74
C CYS A 330 4.58 -10.07 22.06
N HIS A 331 4.13 -9.31 21.05
CA HIS A 331 3.04 -8.34 21.17
C HIS A 331 1.70 -8.80 20.57
N CYS A 332 1.54 -10.10 20.28
CA CYS A 332 0.27 -10.60 19.71
C CYS A 332 -0.85 -10.65 20.76
N ALA A 333 -2.10 -10.72 20.29
CA ALA A 333 -3.29 -10.79 21.16
C ALA A 333 -3.33 -12.01 22.11
N ALA A 334 -2.57 -13.07 21.80
CA ALA A 334 -2.43 -14.22 22.71
C ALA A 334 -1.41 -13.97 23.84
N CYS A 335 -0.51 -13.01 23.67
CA CYS A 335 0.60 -12.73 24.57
C CYS A 335 0.42 -11.44 25.37
N ARG A 336 -0.43 -10.52 24.89
CA ARG A 336 -0.73 -9.26 25.54
C ARG A 336 -2.21 -8.94 25.42
N ASP A 337 -2.83 -8.61 26.56
CA ASP A 337 -4.21 -8.16 26.58
C ASP A 337 -4.34 -6.77 25.96
N GLU A 338 -5.24 -6.61 24.99
CA GLU A 338 -5.38 -5.38 24.21
C GLU A 338 -5.92 -4.19 25.02
N LEU A 339 -6.76 -4.46 26.03
CA LEU A 339 -7.45 -3.43 26.82
C LEU A 339 -6.59 -2.91 27.97
N SER A 340 -5.87 -3.81 28.64
CA SER A 340 -5.05 -3.50 29.82
C SER A 340 -3.56 -3.37 29.48
N GLY A 341 -3.12 -3.82 28.31
CA GLY A 341 -1.71 -3.89 27.93
C GLY A 341 -0.89 -4.89 28.77
N LYS A 342 -1.54 -5.68 29.62
CA LYS A 342 -0.88 -6.63 30.53
C LYS A 342 -0.32 -7.81 29.76
N ARG A 343 0.91 -8.21 30.07
CA ARG A 343 1.51 -9.44 29.53
C ARG A 343 0.77 -10.66 30.07
N LEU A 344 0.33 -11.52 29.15
CA LEU A 344 -0.33 -12.80 29.41
C LEU A 344 0.64 -13.98 29.32
N VAL A 345 1.81 -13.77 28.70
CA VAL A 345 2.87 -14.80 28.62
C VAL A 345 3.42 -15.08 30.01
N ASP A 346 3.41 -16.34 30.41
CA ASP A 346 4.16 -16.83 31.57
C ASP A 346 5.60 -17.16 31.16
N PRO A 347 6.62 -16.43 31.65
CA PRO A 347 8.02 -16.68 31.29
C PRO A 347 8.52 -18.08 31.67
N LYS A 348 7.88 -18.76 32.63
CA LYS A 348 8.25 -20.11 33.06
C LYS A 348 7.82 -21.19 32.07
N LEU A 349 6.83 -20.90 31.22
CA LEU A 349 6.33 -21.82 30.21
C LEU A 349 7.05 -21.69 28.87
N VAL A 350 7.88 -20.68 28.70
CA VAL A 350 8.69 -20.48 27.48
C VAL A 350 9.99 -21.28 27.60
N PRO A 351 10.23 -22.28 26.73
CA PRO A 351 11.44 -23.11 26.77
C PRO A 351 12.72 -22.27 26.68
N LEU A 352 13.80 -22.77 27.31
CA LEU A 352 15.12 -22.12 27.26
C LEU A 352 15.76 -22.19 25.87
N ASP A 353 15.42 -23.23 25.11
CA ASP A 353 15.91 -23.54 23.77
C ASP A 353 14.91 -23.15 22.66
N VAL A 354 13.96 -22.25 22.97
CA VAL A 354 12.99 -21.78 21.98
C VAL A 354 13.72 -21.06 20.84
N ALA A 355 13.38 -21.39 19.59
CA ALA A 355 14.08 -20.88 18.41
C ALA A 355 13.08 -20.45 17.32
N PRO A 356 13.35 -19.35 16.60
CA PRO A 356 12.69 -19.03 15.34
C PRO A 356 12.77 -20.18 14.33
N THR A 357 11.65 -20.46 13.70
CA THR A 357 11.50 -21.43 12.60
C THR A 357 11.16 -20.74 11.28
N ARG A 358 10.48 -19.59 11.37
CA ARG A 358 10.06 -18.77 10.22
C ARG A 358 9.97 -17.31 10.64
N ILE A 359 10.39 -16.39 9.78
CA ILE A 359 10.27 -14.94 9.97
C ILE A 359 9.64 -14.34 8.72
N TRP A 360 8.60 -13.53 8.84
CA TRP A 360 7.95 -12.92 7.68
C TRP A 360 7.69 -11.44 7.92
N SER A 361 7.56 -10.66 6.86
CA SER A 361 7.15 -9.27 6.96
C SER A 361 5.65 -9.16 7.31
N VAL A 362 5.31 -8.32 8.30
CA VAL A 362 3.93 -7.93 8.62
C VAL A 362 3.75 -6.46 8.24
N GLY A 363 3.13 -6.24 7.09
CA GLY A 363 3.10 -4.89 6.50
C GLY A 363 4.52 -4.36 6.28
N ASN A 364 4.69 -3.05 6.42
CA ASN A 364 5.99 -2.37 6.28
C ASN A 364 6.64 -1.96 7.62
N TYR A 365 6.06 -2.37 8.74
CA TYR A 365 6.41 -1.83 10.06
C TYR A 365 6.84 -2.89 11.08
N ALA A 366 6.75 -4.18 10.73
CA ALA A 366 6.99 -5.28 11.66
C ALA A 366 7.45 -6.56 10.95
N ILE A 367 8.02 -7.46 11.74
CA ILE A 367 8.10 -8.89 11.42
C ILE A 367 7.12 -9.69 12.28
N GLY A 368 6.70 -10.83 11.75
CA GLY A 368 6.20 -11.93 12.56
C GLY A 368 7.22 -13.06 12.62
N VAL A 369 7.18 -13.83 13.70
CA VAL A 369 8.08 -14.96 13.97
C VAL A 369 7.29 -16.19 14.41
N ALA A 370 7.58 -17.34 13.82
CA ALA A 370 7.10 -18.62 14.30
C ALA A 370 8.21 -19.29 15.10
N PHE A 371 7.87 -19.86 16.24
CA PHE A 371 8.83 -20.44 17.19
C PHE A 371 8.64 -21.95 17.32
N SER A 372 9.70 -22.64 17.75
CA SER A 372 9.71 -24.09 18.00
C SER A 372 8.71 -24.55 19.08
N ASP A 373 8.24 -23.65 19.95
CA ASP A 373 7.18 -23.92 20.94
C ASP A 373 5.76 -23.98 20.33
N ARG A 374 5.65 -23.97 18.99
CA ARG A 374 4.43 -23.91 18.18
C ARG A 374 3.70 -22.57 18.22
N HIS A 375 4.30 -21.51 18.78
CA HIS A 375 3.77 -20.16 18.67
C HIS A 375 4.01 -19.59 17.27
N ASN A 376 2.96 -19.17 16.55
CA ASN A 376 3.05 -18.80 15.13
C ASN A 376 2.34 -17.49 14.76
N SER A 377 1.92 -16.69 15.75
CA SER A 377 1.16 -15.45 15.56
C SER A 377 1.89 -14.23 16.12
N SER A 378 3.18 -14.34 16.40
CA SER A 378 3.94 -13.23 16.99
C SER A 378 4.06 -12.06 16.02
N ILE A 379 4.23 -10.87 16.59
CA ILE A 379 4.42 -9.63 15.85
C ILE A 379 5.38 -8.72 16.62
N TYR A 380 6.34 -8.14 15.91
CA TYR A 380 7.36 -7.25 16.44
C TYR A 380 7.57 -6.08 15.50
N THR A 381 7.23 -4.89 15.96
CA THR A 381 7.38 -3.66 15.18
C THR A 381 8.84 -3.19 15.19
N TRP A 382 9.30 -2.47 14.17
CA TRP A 382 10.69 -1.95 14.14
C TRP A 382 11.10 -1.18 15.41
N PRO A 383 10.27 -0.26 15.94
CA PRO A 383 10.61 0.42 17.20
C PRO A 383 10.71 -0.55 18.38
N ALA A 384 9.76 -1.48 18.51
CA ALA A 384 9.77 -2.49 19.57
C ALA A 384 10.98 -3.43 19.48
N LEU A 385 11.47 -3.77 18.28
CA LEU A 385 12.71 -4.52 18.13
C LEU A 385 13.89 -3.68 18.57
N ARG A 386 13.94 -2.41 18.17
CA ARG A 386 15.04 -1.50 18.53
C ARG A 386 15.13 -1.20 20.03
N GLU A 387 14.01 -1.29 20.74
CA GLU A 387 13.94 -1.17 22.20
C GLU A 387 14.36 -2.45 22.95
N LEU A 388 14.48 -3.59 22.26
CA LEU A 388 15.03 -4.82 22.85
C LEU A 388 16.55 -4.69 22.87
N ASP A 389 17.03 -4.08 23.95
CA ASP A 389 18.43 -3.74 24.16
C ASP A 389 19.34 -4.97 24.05
N SER A 390 20.47 -4.77 23.39
CA SER A 390 21.60 -5.70 23.36
C SER A 390 22.13 -5.88 24.78
N VAL A 391 22.16 -7.11 25.29
CA VAL A 391 23.06 -7.44 26.39
C VAL A 391 24.48 -7.27 25.85
N GLU A 392 25.09 -6.10 26.10
CA GLU A 392 26.53 -5.95 25.98
C GLU A 392 27.16 -7.05 26.83
N ALA A 393 28.09 -7.78 26.23
CA ALA A 393 29.02 -8.63 26.94
C ALA A 393 29.86 -7.75 27.88
N GLU A 394 29.35 -7.47 29.10
CA GLU A 394 30.21 -7.11 30.22
C GLU A 394 30.96 -8.38 30.64
N ASP A 395 32.17 -8.53 30.08
CA ASP A 395 33.23 -9.34 30.64
C ASP A 395 33.52 -8.89 32.08
N VAL A 396 33.25 -9.77 33.06
CA VAL A 396 34.14 -10.24 34.18
C VAL A 396 33.31 -10.90 35.28
#